data_AF-A0A2V7CNG1-F1
#
_entry.id   AF-A0A2V7CNG1-F1
#
_cell.length_a   1.000
_cell.length_b   1.000
_cell.length_c   1.000
_cell.angle_alpha   90.00
_cell.angle_beta   90.00
_cell.angle_gamma   90.00
#
_symmetry.space_group_name_H-M   'P 1'
#
loop_
_entity.id
_entity.type
_entity.pdbx_description
1 polymer ?
#
loop_
_entity_poly.entity_id
_entity_poly.type
_entity_poly.pdbx_seq_one_letter_code
_entity_poly.pdbx_strand_id
1 'polypeptide(L)'
;MVERFVGIDVALREHRIAVLDRDGEAVGPSFTIAASKDGVATLLRTLDARGATAAQTLIGLEASGHLWENLEAALIGAGYRVIVLNPRQTRRYRDVVRRQAKTDDIDAHVIAGLLRSGAAQASYVPDEQIQSLRELARLRARLMADRQDYLRQL
;
A
#
# COMPACT_ATOMS: atom_id res chain seq x y z
N MET A 1 7.20 21.40 4.96
CA MET A 1 5.90 21.33 4.22
C MET A 1 6.00 20.13 3.29
N VAL A 2 4.98 19.26 3.16
CA VAL A 2 5.10 18.01 2.38
C VAL A 2 5.24 18.33 0.89
N GLU A 3 6.26 17.81 0.21
CA GLU A 3 6.58 18.03 -1.21
C GLU A 3 6.52 16.77 -2.06
N ARG A 4 6.48 15.60 -1.41
CA ARG A 4 6.37 14.30 -2.08
C ARG A 4 5.30 13.46 -1.42
N PHE A 5 4.52 12.77 -2.23
CA PHE A 5 3.49 11.83 -1.82
C PHE A 5 3.83 10.47 -2.40
N VAL A 6 3.99 9.47 -1.54
CA VAL A 6 4.36 8.12 -1.95
C VAL A 6 3.21 7.19 -1.65
N GLY A 7 2.74 6.47 -2.65
CA GLY A 7 1.74 5.43 -2.47
C GLY A 7 2.40 4.07 -2.62
N ILE A 8 2.13 3.19 -1.66
CA ILE A 8 2.62 1.82 -1.66
C ILE A 8 1.44 0.87 -1.53
N ASP A 9 1.26 0.05 -2.55
CA ASP A 9 0.38 -1.11 -2.51
C ASP A 9 1.18 -2.32 -2.00
N VAL A 10 0.80 -2.83 -0.84
CA VAL A 10 1.54 -3.86 -0.10
C VAL A 10 0.98 -5.23 -0.45
N ALA A 11 1.78 -6.05 -1.13
CA ALA A 11 1.49 -7.47 -1.34
C ALA A 11 2.57 -8.40 -0.77
N LEU A 12 2.27 -9.71 -0.74
CA LEU A 12 3.05 -10.75 -0.06
C LEU A 12 4.48 -10.89 -0.59
N ARG A 13 4.68 -10.74 -1.90
CA ARG A 13 5.98 -10.99 -2.54
C ARG A 13 6.66 -9.71 -2.97
N GLU A 14 5.89 -8.76 -3.48
CA GLU A 14 6.39 -7.51 -4.02
C GLU A 14 5.47 -6.36 -3.64
N HIS A 15 6.02 -5.20 -3.34
CA HIS A 15 5.27 -3.98 -3.09
C HIS A 15 5.38 -3.08 -4.33
N ARG A 16 4.28 -2.45 -4.73
CA ARG A 16 4.26 -1.51 -5.84
C ARG A 16 4.30 -0.08 -5.30
N ILE A 17 5.17 0.75 -5.84
CA ILE A 17 5.40 2.12 -5.36
C ILE A 17 5.21 3.13 -6.48
N ALA A 18 4.54 4.23 -6.16
CA ALA A 18 4.46 5.42 -6.99
C ALA A 18 4.83 6.66 -6.16
N VAL A 19 5.49 7.62 -6.80
CA VAL A 19 5.92 8.88 -6.17
C VAL A 19 5.32 10.03 -6.96
N LEU A 20 4.60 10.90 -6.28
CA LEU A 20 4.03 12.12 -6.85
C LEU A 20 4.65 13.35 -6.19
N ASP A 21 4.74 14.44 -6.95
CA ASP A 21 5.01 15.77 -6.41
C ASP A 21 3.73 16.45 -5.88
N ARG A 22 3.85 17.75 -5.58
CA ARG A 22 2.75 18.57 -5.08
C ARG A 22 1.67 18.84 -6.10
N ASP A 23 2.04 18.96 -7.36
CA ASP A 23 1.12 19.26 -8.45
C ASP A 23 0.39 17.98 -8.87
N GLY A 24 0.93 16.83 -8.47
CA GLY A 24 0.36 15.51 -8.70
C GLY A 24 0.99 14.78 -9.87
N GLU A 25 2.10 15.30 -10.38
CA GLU A 25 2.87 14.70 -11.46
C GLU A 25 3.77 13.59 -10.93
N ALA A 26 3.96 12.56 -11.76
CA ALA A 26 4.76 11.41 -11.39
C ALA A 26 6.26 11.77 -11.38
N VAL A 27 6.91 11.55 -10.23
CA VAL A 27 8.37 11.70 -10.09
C VAL A 27 9.03 10.39 -10.52
N GLY A 28 9.09 10.21 -11.84
CA GLY A 28 9.57 8.99 -12.48
C GLY A 28 8.53 7.86 -12.53
N PRO A 29 8.84 6.74 -13.20
CA PRO A 29 7.91 5.62 -13.33
C PRO A 29 7.62 4.95 -11.99
N SER A 30 6.48 4.27 -11.90
CA SER A 30 6.22 3.32 -10.80
C SER A 30 7.28 2.22 -10.81
N PHE A 31 7.48 1.57 -9.66
CA PHE A 31 8.43 0.47 -9.54
C PHE A 31 7.94 -0.54 -8.50
N THR A 32 8.53 -1.73 -8.54
CA THR A 32 8.31 -2.76 -7.53
C THR A 32 9.57 -3.01 -6.72
N ILE A 33 9.38 -3.41 -5.46
CA ILE A 33 10.43 -3.96 -4.60
C ILE A 33 9.97 -5.31 -4.07
N ALA A 34 10.91 -6.22 -3.81
CA ALA A 34 10.60 -7.44 -3.08
C ALA A 34 10.21 -7.13 -1.63
N ALA A 35 9.31 -7.94 -1.05
CA ALA A 35 8.96 -7.93 0.36
C ALA A 35 10.10 -8.52 1.22
N SER A 36 11.25 -7.86 1.21
CA SER A 36 12.48 -8.28 1.88
C SER A 36 13.26 -7.07 2.41
N LYS A 37 14.24 -7.31 3.30
CA LYS A 37 15.11 -6.25 3.83
C LYS A 37 15.86 -5.51 2.72
N ASP A 38 16.35 -6.23 1.72
CA ASP A 38 17.05 -5.64 0.57
C ASP A 38 16.12 -4.82 -0.31
N GLY A 39 14.85 -5.25 -0.45
CA GLY A 39 13.80 -4.50 -1.11
C GLY A 39 13.54 -3.16 -0.41
N VAL A 40 13.43 -3.16 0.92
CA VAL A 40 13.27 -1.94 1.72
C VAL A 40 14.49 -1.02 1.60
N ALA A 41 15.70 -1.55 1.64
CA ALA A 41 16.91 -0.76 1.43
C ALA A 41 16.93 -0.12 0.03
N THR A 42 16.44 -0.85 -0.98
CA THR A 42 16.29 -0.34 -2.35
C THR A 42 15.26 0.77 -2.41
N LEU A 43 14.10 0.61 -1.75
CA LEU A 43 13.09 1.65 -1.63
C LEU A 43 13.68 2.95 -1.07
N LEU A 44 14.39 2.88 0.06
CA LEU A 44 14.97 4.07 0.69
C LEU A 44 15.94 4.80 -0.23
N ARG A 45 16.82 4.07 -0.94
CA ARG A 45 17.73 4.67 -1.93
C ARG A 45 16.98 5.29 -3.10
N THR A 46 15.92 4.65 -3.58
CA THR A 46 15.12 5.17 -4.70
C THR A 46 14.33 6.42 -4.29
N LEU A 47 13.82 6.48 -3.06
CA LEU A 47 13.15 7.67 -2.53
C LEU A 47 14.12 8.85 -2.43
N ASP A 48 15.32 8.62 -1.89
CA ASP A 48 16.36 9.64 -1.80
C ASP A 48 16.76 10.18 -3.19
N ALA A 49 17.00 9.28 -4.15
CA ALA A 49 17.30 9.66 -5.54
C ALA A 49 16.18 10.45 -6.25
N ARG A 50 14.93 10.34 -5.78
CA ARG A 50 13.76 11.09 -6.29
C ARG A 50 13.47 12.36 -5.47
N GLY A 51 14.36 12.73 -4.55
CA GLY A 51 14.19 13.88 -3.66
C GLY A 51 13.05 13.71 -2.65
N ALA A 52 12.62 12.47 -2.38
CA ALA A 52 11.62 12.14 -1.37
C ALA A 52 12.31 11.93 -0.02
N THR A 53 12.76 13.03 0.57
CA THR A 53 13.37 13.05 1.90
C THR A 53 12.33 12.84 3.00
N ALA A 54 12.74 12.29 4.14
CA ALA A 54 11.86 12.01 5.28
C ALA A 54 11.05 13.23 5.74
N ALA A 55 11.67 14.42 5.79
CA ALA A 55 11.05 15.64 6.29
C ALA A 55 9.94 16.21 5.38
N GLN A 56 9.97 15.87 4.10
CA GLN A 56 9.07 16.43 3.07
C GLN A 56 8.19 15.37 2.42
N THR A 57 8.22 14.13 2.88
CA THR A 57 7.48 13.03 2.26
C THR A 57 6.37 12.51 3.16
N LEU A 58 5.19 12.29 2.57
CA LEU A 58 4.10 11.55 3.20
C LEU A 58 3.89 10.23 2.45
N ILE A 59 3.97 9.11 3.17
CA ILE A 59 3.82 7.77 2.61
C ILE A 59 2.47 7.18 3.01
N GLY A 60 1.76 6.60 2.05
CA GLY A 60 0.52 5.87 2.26
C GLY A 60 0.74 4.39 1.95
N LEU A 61 0.39 3.53 2.91
CA LEU A 61 0.45 2.07 2.75
C LEU A 61 -0.98 1.53 2.64
N GLU A 62 -1.34 0.90 1.54
CA GLU A 62 -2.60 0.15 1.47
C GLU A 62 -2.41 -1.25 2.06
N ALA A 63 -3.11 -1.52 3.17
CA ALA A 63 -2.95 -2.73 3.94
C ALA A 63 -3.74 -3.92 3.35
N SER A 64 -3.04 -4.89 2.79
CA SER A 64 -3.55 -6.26 2.61
C SER A 64 -3.13 -7.14 3.80
N GLY A 65 -3.99 -7.28 4.81
CA GLY A 65 -3.67 -8.11 5.98
C GLY A 65 -2.63 -7.47 6.91
N HIS A 66 -1.65 -8.26 7.38
CA HIS A 66 -0.56 -7.86 8.28
C HIS A 66 0.77 -7.54 7.57
N LEU A 67 0.80 -7.58 6.24
CA LEU A 67 2.05 -7.56 5.45
C LEU A 67 2.79 -6.21 5.46
N TRP A 68 2.18 -5.15 5.99
CA TRP A 68 2.70 -3.79 5.97
C TRP A 68 3.49 -3.41 7.23
N GLU A 69 3.36 -4.15 8.34
CA GLU A 69 3.90 -3.75 9.65
C GLU A 69 5.43 -3.60 9.63
N ASN A 70 6.14 -4.56 9.03
CA ASN A 70 7.59 -4.50 8.90
C ASN A 70 8.06 -3.34 8.00
N LEU A 71 7.29 -3.05 6.94
CA LEU A 71 7.60 -1.96 6.02
C LEU A 71 7.34 -0.60 6.69
N GLU A 72 6.23 -0.47 7.42
CA GLU A 72 5.89 0.72 8.19
C GLU A 72 6.97 1.01 9.24
N ALA A 73 7.33 0.01 10.05
CA ALA A 73 8.36 0.16 11.08
C ALA A 73 9.70 0.62 10.49
N ALA A 74 10.10 0.07 9.34
CA ALA A 74 11.32 0.48 8.67
C ALA A 74 11.26 1.92 8.13
N LEU A 75 10.12 2.33 7.56
CA LEU A 75 9.93 3.70 7.04
C LEU A 75 9.87 4.74 8.17
N ILE A 76 9.16 4.43 9.27
CA ILE A 76 9.14 5.28 10.47
C ILE A 76 10.54 5.36 11.09
N GLY A 77 11.25 4.23 11.19
CA GLY A 77 12.64 4.19 11.67
C GLY A 77 13.60 5.02 10.81
N ALA A 78 13.33 5.16 9.51
CA ALA A 78 14.04 6.04 8.60
C ALA A 78 13.56 7.51 8.64
N GLY A 79 12.63 7.84 9.54
CA GLY A 79 12.12 9.20 9.79
C GLY A 79 10.94 9.64 8.91
N TYR A 80 10.40 8.76 8.07
CA TYR A 80 9.27 9.10 7.22
C TYR A 80 7.96 9.20 7.99
N ARG A 81 7.08 10.07 7.51
CA ARG A 81 5.68 10.10 7.95
C ARG A 81 4.90 9.07 7.14
N VAL A 82 4.30 8.10 7.83
CA VAL A 82 3.56 7.01 7.21
C VAL A 82 2.10 7.01 7.67
N ILE A 83 1.19 6.73 6.74
CA ILE A 83 -0.25 6.56 6.99
C ILE A 83 -0.65 5.20 6.43
N VAL A 84 -1.19 4.34 7.29
CA VAL A 84 -1.81 3.08 6.87
C VAL A 84 -3.26 3.35 6.46
N LEU A 85 -3.58 2.99 5.22
CA LEU A 85 -4.87 3.21 4.59
C LEU A 85 -5.69 1.92 4.58
N ASN A 86 -6.98 2.07 4.85
CA ASN A 86 -7.93 0.98 4.74
C ASN A 86 -8.25 0.73 3.27
N PRO A 87 -8.22 -0.52 2.77
CA PRO A 87 -8.59 -0.83 1.38
C PRO A 87 -9.98 -0.31 0.97
N ARG A 88 -10.90 -0.14 1.92
CA ARG A 88 -12.21 0.47 1.67
C ARG A 88 -12.12 1.96 1.32
N GLN A 89 -11.21 2.71 1.92
CA GLN A 89 -11.01 4.13 1.66
C GLN A 89 -10.39 4.34 0.28
N THR A 90 -9.30 3.62 -0.02
CA THR A 90 -8.66 3.67 -1.33
C THR A 90 -9.63 3.26 -2.42
N ARG A 91 -10.43 2.20 -2.23
CA ARG A 91 -11.45 1.77 -3.20
C ARG A 91 -12.50 2.85 -3.50
N ARG A 92 -13.01 3.56 -2.48
CA ARG A 92 -13.95 4.67 -2.68
C ARG A 92 -13.30 5.81 -3.48
N TYR A 93 -12.05 6.14 -3.19
CA TYR A 93 -11.31 7.16 -3.94
C TYR A 93 -11.01 6.70 -5.37
N ARG A 94 -10.67 5.42 -5.56
CA ARG A 94 -10.48 4.79 -6.86
C ARG A 94 -11.73 4.91 -7.72
N ASP A 95 -12.92 4.72 -7.16
CA ASP A 95 -14.18 4.87 -7.92
C ASP A 95 -14.42 6.32 -8.39
N VAL A 96 -13.90 7.32 -7.65
CA VAL A 96 -13.93 8.73 -8.06
C VAL A 96 -12.93 8.98 -9.19
N VAL A 97 -11.69 8.47 -9.06
CA VAL A 97 -10.59 8.68 -10.02
C VAL A 97 -10.75 7.87 -11.31
N ARG A 98 -11.30 6.64 -11.24
CA ARG A 98 -11.45 5.72 -12.38
C ARG A 98 -12.47 6.22 -13.42
N ARG A 99 -13.31 7.19 -13.08
CA ARG A 99 -14.11 7.93 -14.06
C ARG A 99 -13.26 8.79 -15.00
N GLN A 100 -11.98 8.99 -14.70
CA GLN A 100 -11.08 9.90 -15.43
C GLN A 100 -9.83 9.21 -16.03
N ALA A 101 -9.50 7.94 -15.72
CA ALA A 101 -8.25 7.32 -16.21
C ALA A 101 -8.33 5.80 -16.49
N LYS A 102 -7.60 5.35 -17.52
CA LYS A 102 -7.34 3.94 -17.90
C LYS A 102 -6.00 3.46 -17.29
N THR A 103 -5.91 2.16 -16.99
CA THR A 103 -4.69 1.32 -16.91
C THR A 103 -4.03 1.05 -15.55
N ASP A 104 -4.09 -0.23 -15.14
CA ASP A 104 -3.22 -1.14 -14.32
C ASP A 104 -2.09 -0.66 -13.37
N ASP A 105 -1.62 0.59 -13.43
CA ASP A 105 -0.67 1.20 -12.47
C ASP A 105 -1.36 2.08 -11.41
N ILE A 106 -2.70 1.97 -11.39
CA ILE A 106 -3.63 2.85 -10.69
C ILE A 106 -3.44 2.78 -9.18
N ASP A 107 -3.09 1.64 -8.59
CA ASP A 107 -3.28 1.47 -7.15
C ASP A 107 -2.30 2.31 -6.32
N ALA A 108 -1.00 2.20 -6.59
CA ALA A 108 0.00 3.04 -5.95
C ALA A 108 -0.19 4.55 -6.27
N HIS A 109 -0.58 4.90 -7.50
CA HIS A 109 -0.85 6.30 -7.89
C HIS A 109 -2.10 6.87 -7.22
N VAL A 110 -3.15 6.07 -7.09
CA VAL A 110 -4.40 6.44 -6.41
C VAL A 110 -4.14 6.66 -4.93
N ILE A 111 -3.31 5.82 -4.31
CA ILE A 111 -2.87 6.01 -2.93
C ILE A 111 -2.11 7.34 -2.79
N ALA A 112 -1.09 7.58 -3.62
CA ALA A 112 -0.33 8.83 -3.57
C ALA A 112 -1.22 10.07 -3.80
N GLY A 113 -2.15 9.97 -4.76
CA GLY A 113 -3.12 11.03 -5.04
C GLY A 113 -4.10 11.26 -3.89
N LEU A 114 -4.53 10.20 -3.20
CA LEU A 114 -5.40 10.29 -2.03
C LEU A 114 -4.70 11.04 -0.88
N LEU A 115 -3.43 10.75 -0.62
CA LEU A 115 -2.62 11.50 0.35
C LEU A 115 -2.51 12.97 -0.03
N ARG A 116 -2.20 13.25 -1.31
CA ARG A 116 -2.06 14.61 -1.83
C ARG A 116 -3.33 15.44 -1.67
N SER A 117 -4.49 14.82 -1.90
CA SER A 117 -5.80 15.47 -1.77
C SER A 117 -6.15 15.88 -0.33
N GLY A 118 -5.43 15.35 0.67
CA GLY A 118 -5.76 15.52 2.09
C GLY A 118 -6.99 14.74 2.54
N ALA A 119 -7.67 14.02 1.64
CA ALA A 119 -8.81 13.17 1.97
C ALA A 119 -8.39 11.83 2.62
N ALA A 120 -7.10 11.53 2.64
CA ALA A 120 -6.54 10.41 3.40
C ALA A 120 -6.80 10.61 4.90
N GLN A 121 -7.67 9.78 5.47
CA GLN A 121 -7.83 9.69 6.91
C GLN A 121 -6.99 8.51 7.39
N ALA A 122 -6.10 8.74 8.36
CA ALA A 122 -5.43 7.65 9.05
C ALA A 122 -6.50 6.67 9.55
N SER A 123 -6.50 5.45 9.03
CA SER A 123 -7.50 4.48 9.46
C SER A 123 -7.09 3.97 10.84
N TYR A 124 -8.05 3.92 11.74
CA TYR A 124 -8.00 2.94 12.83
C TYR A 124 -7.88 1.56 12.17
N VAL A 125 -6.71 0.94 12.28
CA VAL A 125 -6.52 -0.46 11.93
C VAL A 125 -7.25 -1.25 13.03
N PRO A 126 -8.23 -2.11 12.70
CA PRO A 126 -8.88 -2.94 13.71
C PRO A 126 -7.81 -3.74 14.46
N ASP A 127 -7.99 -3.85 15.78
CA ASP A 127 -7.13 -4.58 16.71
C ASP A 127 -6.58 -5.86 16.06
N GLU A 128 -5.28 -6.10 16.21
CA GLU A 128 -4.48 -7.19 15.62
C GLU A 128 -5.23 -8.53 15.65
N GLN A 129 -5.93 -8.77 16.75
CA GLN A 129 -6.74 -9.96 17.01
C GLN A 129 -7.91 -10.11 16.01
N ILE A 130 -8.60 -9.03 15.67
CA ILE A 130 -9.76 -9.03 14.75
C ILE A 130 -9.29 -9.32 13.31
N GLN A 131 -8.14 -8.78 12.91
CA GLN A 131 -7.56 -8.98 11.60
C GLN A 131 -7.09 -10.44 11.43
N SER A 132 -6.35 -10.96 12.42
CA SER A 132 -5.91 -12.37 12.47
C SER A 132 -7.09 -13.35 12.44
N LEU A 133 -8.15 -13.08 13.21
CA LEU A 133 -9.37 -13.90 13.19
C LEU A 133 -10.06 -13.90 11.82
N ARG A 134 -10.06 -12.76 11.11
CA ARG A 134 -10.60 -12.68 9.74
C ARG A 134 -9.78 -13.48 8.74
N GLU A 135 -8.46 -13.45 8.84
CA GLU A 135 -7.59 -14.24 7.97
C GLU A 135 -7.77 -15.75 8.21
N LEU A 136 -7.81 -16.18 9.47
CA LEU A 136 -8.12 -17.57 9.83
C LEU A 136 -9.49 -18.01 9.30
N ALA A 137 -10.51 -17.17 9.41
CA ALA A 137 -11.85 -17.46 8.90
C ALA A 137 -11.85 -17.62 7.36
N ARG A 138 -11.13 -16.75 6.63
CA ARG A 138 -10.98 -16.86 5.17
C ARG A 138 -10.22 -18.11 4.76
N LEU A 139 -9.12 -18.43 5.45
CA LEU A 139 -8.35 -19.64 5.19
C LEU A 139 -9.22 -20.89 5.38
N ARG A 140 -9.96 -20.97 6.49
CA ARG A 140 -10.91 -22.06 6.73
C ARG A 140 -11.94 -22.19 5.62
N ALA A 141 -12.54 -21.08 5.18
CA ALA A 141 -13.55 -21.10 4.12
C ALA A 141 -12.97 -21.63 2.81
N ARG A 142 -11.74 -21.24 2.47
CA ARG A 142 -11.03 -21.73 1.28
C ARG A 142 -10.75 -23.23 1.36
N LEU A 143 -10.21 -23.71 2.49
CA LEU A 143 -9.95 -25.14 2.70
C LEU A 143 -11.22 -25.99 2.64
N MET A 144 -12.35 -25.46 3.10
CA MET A 144 -13.65 -26.15 2.99
C MET A 144 -14.13 -26.24 1.55
N ALA A 145 -13.94 -25.18 0.75
CA ALA A 145 -14.24 -25.20 -0.67
C ALA A 145 -13.33 -26.21 -1.40
N ASP A 146 -12.02 -26.16 -1.16
CA ASP A 146 -11.04 -27.07 -1.76
C ASP A 146 -11.39 -28.54 -1.43
N ARG A 147 -11.71 -28.84 -0.15
CA ARG A 147 -12.17 -30.18 0.27
C ARG A 147 -13.39 -30.63 -0.52
N GLN A 148 -14.37 -29.75 -0.73
CA GLN A 148 -15.59 -30.11 -1.43
C GLN A 148 -15.34 -30.32 -2.92
N ASP A 149 -14.43 -29.57 -3.52
CA ASP A 149 -14.01 -29.77 -4.91
C ASP A 149 -13.26 -31.09 -5.09
N TYR A 150 -12.37 -31.47 -4.15
CA TYR A 150 -11.71 -32.80 -4.17
C TYR A 150 -12.73 -33.94 -4.08
N LEU A 151 -13.76 -33.81 -3.24
CA LEU A 151 -14.81 -34.82 -3.11
C LEU A 151 -15.67 -34.97 -4.37
N ARG A 152 -15.75 -33.96 -5.24
CA ARG A 152 -16.48 -34.04 -6.52
C ARG A 152 -15.66 -34.67 -7.65
N GLN A 153 -14.35 -34.81 -7.47
CA GLN A 153 -13.43 -35.40 -8.45
C GLN A 153 -13.17 -36.89 -8.21
N LEU A 154 -13.68 -37.45 -7.11
CA LEU A 154 -13.79 -38.87 -6.81
C LEU A 154 -15.12 -39.42 -7.30
#